data_AF-A0A5E4JN89-F1
#
_entry.id   AF-A0A5E4JN89-F1
#
_cell.length_a   1.000
_cell.length_b   1.000
_cell.length_c   1.000
_cell.angle_alpha   90.00
_cell.angle_beta   90.00
_cell.angle_gamma   90.00
#
_symmetry.space_group_name_H-M   'P 1'
#
loop_
_entity.id
_entity.type
_entity.pdbx_description
1 polymer ?
#
loop_
_entity_poly.entity_id
_entity_poly.type
_entity_poly.pdbx_seq_one_letter_code
_entity_poly.pdbx_strand_id
1 'polypeptide(L)'
;MIYKSKKQLQRLSNKQIFEDVKKYIKTSHTFYETRIPELKVLAKRLHEEYSLSEFYKVFNKLWNSGHNEERSLAIHTLQLYKEDFNIETWKFIKTKLKEIKSWDKVDIVSLNIIGEILCKTKKMEQELIIMAKSKNIWFKRMAVISTIPVVKKEEIDFPLTILQMCLYSKEEQIQTAVGMVLKEINEVKPVVAKKFILKNIQMPIITFSIATENNRELRKLRDVKKIGKNKVLSLRRIKNIFGR
;
A
#
# COMPACT_ATOMS: atom_id res chain seq x y z
N MET A 1 26.39 -25.04 16.40
CA MET A 1 25.74 -26.35 16.21
C MET A 1 24.36 -26.11 15.59
N ILE A 2 24.24 -25.85 14.28
CA ILE A 2 23.97 -26.83 13.21
C ILE A 2 23.04 -27.97 13.66
N TYR A 3 21.73 -27.72 13.65
CA TYR A 3 20.75 -28.81 13.53
C TYR A 3 20.52 -29.09 12.05
N LYS A 4 21.31 -30.04 11.53
CA LYS A 4 20.92 -30.83 10.36
C LYS A 4 19.72 -31.68 10.78
N SER A 5 18.53 -31.33 10.30
CA SER A 5 17.57 -32.35 9.90
C SER A 5 17.22 -32.15 8.43
N LYS A 6 18.15 -32.62 7.58
CA LYS A 6 17.83 -33.21 6.29
C LYS A 6 16.80 -34.33 6.54
N LYS A 7 15.52 -33.99 6.61
CA LYS A 7 14.47 -34.88 6.12
C LYS A 7 14.00 -34.22 4.84
N GLN A 8 14.51 -34.77 3.74
CA GLN A 8 13.92 -34.61 2.42
C GLN A 8 12.39 -34.64 2.58
N LEU A 9 11.75 -33.48 2.45
CA LEU A 9 10.33 -33.40 2.10
C LEU A 9 10.24 -33.81 0.63
N GLN A 10 10.48 -35.11 0.41
CA GLN A 10 10.30 -35.77 -0.87
C GLN A 10 8.87 -35.51 -1.33
N ARG A 11 8.75 -34.89 -2.51
CA ARG A 11 7.60 -35.00 -3.43
C ARG A 11 6.26 -35.12 -2.72
N LEU A 12 5.87 -34.04 -2.04
CA LEU A 12 4.53 -33.94 -1.52
C LEU A 12 3.60 -33.57 -2.68
N SER A 13 2.94 -34.59 -3.23
CA SER A 13 1.83 -34.41 -4.16
C SER A 13 0.84 -33.37 -3.63
N ASN A 14 0.22 -32.58 -4.52
CA ASN A 14 -0.73 -31.48 -4.26
C ASN A 14 -1.69 -31.63 -3.06
N LYS A 15 -1.99 -32.86 -2.62
CA LYS A 15 -2.81 -33.16 -1.45
C LYS A 15 -2.11 -32.86 -0.12
N GLN A 16 -0.79 -33.03 -0.03
CA GLN A 16 -0.05 -32.86 1.22
C GLN A 16 0.24 -31.41 1.58
N ILE A 17 0.41 -30.50 0.60
CA ILE A 17 0.54 -29.06 0.90
C ILE A 17 -0.76 -28.54 1.53
N PHE A 18 -1.92 -28.93 0.97
CA PHE A 18 -3.21 -28.58 1.56
C PHE A 18 -3.45 -29.25 2.91
N GLU A 19 -3.00 -30.50 3.11
CA GLU A 19 -3.06 -31.18 4.41
C GLU A 19 -2.10 -30.54 5.42
N ASP A 20 -0.90 -30.13 5.04
CA ASP A 20 0.07 -29.47 5.92
C ASP A 20 -0.39 -28.06 6.27
N VAL A 21 -0.93 -27.31 5.30
CA VAL A 21 -1.59 -26.02 5.54
C VAL A 21 -2.81 -26.22 6.45
N LYS A 22 -3.68 -27.20 6.20
CA LYS A 22 -4.84 -27.51 7.06
C LYS A 22 -4.44 -28.00 8.45
N LYS A 23 -3.40 -28.83 8.57
CA LYS A 23 -2.91 -29.39 9.84
C LYS A 23 -2.28 -28.30 10.67
N TYR A 24 -1.50 -27.42 10.04
CA TYR A 24 -0.93 -26.21 10.64
C TYR A 24 -2.03 -25.24 11.12
N ILE A 25 -3.04 -24.97 10.29
CA ILE A 25 -4.22 -24.15 10.63
C ILE A 25 -5.07 -24.79 11.74
N LYS A 26 -5.21 -26.12 11.76
CA LYS A 26 -5.96 -26.84 12.82
C LYS A 26 -5.24 -26.81 14.16
N THR A 27 -3.91 -26.90 14.18
CA THR A 27 -3.14 -26.79 15.43
C THR A 27 -3.12 -25.37 16.01
N SER A 28 -3.44 -24.35 15.22
CA SER A 28 -3.46 -22.94 15.65
C SER A 28 -4.84 -22.47 16.13
N HIS A 29 -5.58 -23.30 16.87
CA HIS A 29 -6.82 -22.89 17.54
C HIS A 29 -6.53 -22.16 18.86
N THR A 30 -5.78 -21.05 18.77
CA THR A 30 -5.75 -19.97 19.77
C THR A 30 -4.92 -18.80 19.24
N PHE A 31 -5.59 -17.65 19.14
CA PHE A 31 -5.08 -16.27 19.22
C PHE A 31 -4.36 -15.63 18.01
N TYR A 32 -4.75 -14.37 17.81
CA TYR A 32 -4.19 -13.34 16.94
C TYR A 32 -2.65 -13.32 17.02
N GLU A 33 -1.99 -12.99 15.89
CA GLU A 33 -0.53 -12.94 15.69
C GLU A 33 0.12 -14.22 15.10
N THR A 34 -0.47 -14.86 14.09
CA THR A 34 0.32 -15.77 13.23
C THR A 34 1.47 -14.99 12.59
N ARG A 35 2.68 -15.32 13.04
CA ARG A 35 3.95 -14.64 12.80
C ARG A 35 4.15 -14.41 11.30
N ILE A 36 4.14 -13.14 10.86
CA ILE A 36 4.54 -12.71 9.51
C ILE A 36 5.76 -13.48 8.95
N PRO A 37 6.81 -13.82 9.74
CA PRO A 37 7.88 -14.72 9.31
C PRO A 37 7.44 -16.07 8.73
N GLU A 38 6.47 -16.75 9.35
CA GLU A 38 6.00 -18.07 8.94
C GLU A 38 5.20 -17.99 7.63
N LEU A 39 4.35 -16.97 7.50
CA LEU A 39 3.64 -16.66 6.25
C LEU A 39 4.62 -16.35 5.12
N LYS A 40 5.70 -15.61 5.39
CA LYS A 40 6.74 -15.32 4.38
C LYS A 40 7.49 -16.57 3.93
N VAL A 41 7.77 -17.50 4.83
CA VAL A 41 8.41 -18.79 4.48
C VAL A 41 7.49 -19.61 3.58
N LEU A 42 6.21 -19.74 3.93
CA LEU A 42 5.24 -20.45 3.10
C LEU A 42 5.04 -19.78 1.75
N ALA A 43 4.93 -18.45 1.73
CA ALA A 43 4.82 -17.68 0.50
C ALA A 43 6.01 -17.91 -0.44
N LYS A 44 7.23 -17.93 0.11
CA LYS A 44 8.43 -18.20 -0.68
C LYS A 44 8.41 -19.62 -1.28
N ARG A 45 7.98 -20.62 -0.53
CA ARG A 45 7.84 -22.00 -1.05
C ARG A 45 6.85 -22.08 -2.19
N LEU A 46 5.66 -21.48 -2.03
CA LEU A 46 4.66 -21.44 -3.09
C LEU A 46 5.19 -20.71 -4.34
N HIS A 47 5.95 -19.62 -4.14
CA HIS A 47 6.59 -18.90 -5.24
C HIS A 47 7.65 -19.74 -5.97
N GLU A 48 8.44 -20.53 -5.24
CA GLU A 48 9.44 -21.45 -5.81
C GLU A 48 8.82 -22.65 -6.54
N GLU A 49 7.61 -23.06 -6.14
CA GLU A 49 6.94 -24.25 -6.66
C GLU A 49 6.10 -23.98 -7.93
N TYR A 50 5.47 -22.81 -8.01
CA TYR A 50 4.54 -22.49 -9.09
C TYR A 50 5.06 -21.35 -9.96
N SER A 51 4.87 -21.46 -11.28
CA SER A 51 4.92 -20.26 -12.14
C SER A 51 3.77 -19.30 -11.80
N LEU A 52 3.85 -18.02 -12.18
CA LEU A 52 2.79 -17.04 -11.90
C LEU A 52 1.42 -17.49 -12.43
N SER A 53 1.38 -18.08 -13.63
CA SER A 53 0.14 -18.54 -14.27
C SER A 53 -0.50 -19.71 -13.53
N GLU A 54 0.31 -20.65 -13.02
CA GLU A 54 -0.13 -21.74 -12.17
C GLU A 54 -0.55 -21.24 -10.79
N PHE A 55 0.19 -20.28 -10.25
CA PHE A 55 -0.07 -19.70 -8.94
C PHE A 55 -1.42 -18.97 -8.91
N TYR A 56 -1.92 -18.40 -10.00
CA TYR A 56 -3.28 -17.85 -10.05
C TYR A 56 -4.36 -18.88 -9.68
N LYS A 57 -4.16 -20.16 -10.03
CA LYS A 57 -5.08 -21.25 -9.63
C LYS A 57 -5.00 -21.50 -8.13
N VAL A 58 -3.79 -21.51 -7.56
CA VAL A 58 -3.55 -21.67 -6.11
C VAL A 58 -4.10 -20.47 -5.34
N PHE A 59 -3.83 -19.26 -5.79
CA PHE A 59 -4.34 -18.01 -5.25
C PHE A 59 -5.86 -18.07 -5.14
N ASN A 60 -6.58 -18.44 -6.21
CA ASN A 60 -8.04 -18.50 -6.17
C ASN A 60 -8.56 -19.52 -5.14
N LYS A 61 -7.88 -20.66 -4.96
CA LYS A 61 -8.25 -21.63 -3.92
C LYS A 61 -8.08 -21.04 -2.51
N LEU A 62 -6.94 -20.43 -2.24
CA LEU A 62 -6.65 -19.75 -0.97
C LEU A 62 -7.58 -18.56 -0.73
N TRP A 63 -7.95 -17.84 -1.77
CA TRP A 63 -8.82 -16.66 -1.67
C TRP A 63 -10.26 -17.02 -1.30
N ASN A 64 -10.74 -18.14 -1.86
CA ASN A 64 -12.12 -18.60 -1.74
C ASN A 64 -12.35 -19.53 -0.55
N SER A 65 -11.33 -19.83 0.26
CA SER A 65 -11.49 -20.68 1.45
C SER A 65 -12.28 -20.02 2.58
N GLY A 66 -12.42 -18.68 2.53
CA GLY A 66 -13.07 -17.90 3.58
C GLY A 66 -12.17 -17.53 4.76
N HIS A 67 -10.92 -18.02 4.79
CA HIS A 67 -9.96 -17.73 5.86
C HIS A 67 -9.06 -16.53 5.53
N ASN A 68 -8.88 -15.61 6.49
CA ASN A 68 -8.11 -14.38 6.28
C ASN A 68 -6.59 -14.62 6.17
N GLU A 69 -6.11 -15.66 6.84
CA GLU A 69 -4.71 -16.10 6.85
C GLU A 69 -4.34 -16.65 5.47
N GLU A 70 -5.23 -17.42 4.85
CA GLU A 70 -5.03 -17.96 3.51
C GLU A 70 -5.05 -16.86 2.44
N ARG A 71 -5.94 -15.87 2.58
CA ARG A 71 -5.92 -14.65 1.75
C ARG A 71 -4.62 -13.86 1.92
N SER A 72 -4.14 -13.73 3.14
CA SER A 72 -2.86 -13.08 3.42
C SER A 72 -1.70 -13.83 2.80
N LEU A 73 -1.68 -15.17 2.90
CA LEU A 73 -0.69 -16.02 2.22
C LEU A 73 -0.74 -15.84 0.70
N ALA A 74 -1.94 -15.80 0.11
CA ALA A 74 -2.12 -15.57 -1.32
C ALA A 74 -1.53 -14.22 -1.78
N ILE A 75 -1.82 -13.13 -1.05
CA ILE A 75 -1.25 -11.80 -1.32
C ILE A 75 0.27 -11.80 -1.14
N HIS A 76 0.76 -12.36 -0.03
CA HIS A 76 2.19 -12.40 0.30
C HIS A 76 3.01 -13.23 -0.68
N THR A 77 2.40 -14.23 -1.29
CA THR A 77 3.03 -15.02 -2.36
C THR A 77 2.98 -14.24 -3.68
N LEU A 78 1.82 -13.66 -4.04
CA LEU A 78 1.66 -12.94 -5.30
C LEU A 78 2.68 -11.81 -5.46
N GLN A 79 2.92 -11.02 -4.41
CA GLN A 79 3.91 -9.93 -4.43
C GLN A 79 5.35 -10.38 -4.77
N LEU A 80 5.69 -11.66 -4.61
CA LEU A 80 7.04 -12.16 -4.93
C LEU A 80 7.26 -12.24 -6.44
N TYR A 81 6.21 -12.39 -7.24
CA TYR A 81 6.25 -12.39 -8.71
C TYR A 81 6.33 -10.98 -9.32
N LYS A 82 6.80 -9.97 -8.56
CA LYS A 82 6.80 -8.58 -9.01
C LYS A 82 7.52 -8.36 -10.34
N GLU A 83 8.54 -9.16 -10.64
CA GLU A 83 9.29 -9.08 -11.91
C GLU A 83 8.47 -9.58 -13.11
N ASP A 84 7.47 -10.44 -12.88
CA ASP A 84 6.61 -11.01 -13.93
C ASP A 84 5.31 -10.20 -14.15
N PHE A 85 5.02 -9.25 -13.28
CA PHE A 85 3.78 -8.47 -13.34
C PHE A 85 3.59 -7.72 -14.64
N ASN A 86 2.34 -7.77 -15.12
CA ASN A 86 1.88 -7.10 -16.33
C ASN A 86 0.37 -6.78 -16.21
N ILE A 87 -0.24 -6.35 -17.32
CA ILE A 87 -1.67 -5.98 -17.34
C ILE A 87 -2.61 -7.17 -17.06
N GLU A 88 -2.20 -8.41 -17.34
CA GLU A 88 -2.99 -9.60 -16.99
C GLU A 88 -2.97 -9.84 -15.47
N THR A 89 -1.87 -9.56 -14.79
CA THR A 89 -1.84 -9.54 -13.32
C THR A 89 -2.82 -8.52 -12.75
N TRP A 90 -2.90 -7.33 -13.37
CA TRP A 90 -3.92 -6.34 -13.00
C TRP A 90 -5.33 -6.90 -13.17
N LYS A 91 -5.67 -7.42 -14.36
CA LYS A 91 -6.99 -8.00 -14.62
C LYS A 91 -7.34 -9.09 -13.61
N PHE A 92 -6.38 -9.95 -13.26
CA PHE A 92 -6.54 -10.98 -12.25
C PHE A 92 -6.87 -10.39 -10.87
N ILE A 93 -6.00 -9.52 -10.33
CA ILE A 93 -6.16 -9.01 -8.96
C ILE A 93 -7.34 -8.05 -8.82
N LYS A 94 -7.68 -7.29 -9.88
CA LYS A 94 -8.82 -6.35 -9.93
C LYS A 94 -10.12 -7.01 -9.50
N THR A 95 -10.32 -8.29 -9.86
CA THR A 95 -11.53 -9.05 -9.50
C THR A 95 -11.69 -9.27 -8.00
N LYS A 96 -10.60 -9.14 -7.22
CA LYS A 96 -10.54 -9.45 -5.78
C LYS A 96 -10.60 -8.21 -4.91
N LEU A 97 -10.28 -7.03 -5.47
CA LEU A 97 -10.10 -5.80 -4.69
C LEU A 97 -11.33 -5.40 -3.88
N LYS A 98 -12.56 -5.70 -4.36
CA LYS A 98 -13.81 -5.38 -3.64
C LYS A 98 -13.94 -6.11 -2.29
N GLU A 99 -13.28 -7.25 -2.14
CA GLU A 99 -13.31 -8.04 -0.91
C GLU A 99 -12.29 -7.56 0.13
N ILE A 100 -11.34 -6.71 -0.27
CA ILE A 100 -10.30 -6.19 0.61
C ILE A 100 -10.83 -4.97 1.35
N LYS A 101 -11.08 -5.12 2.65
CA LYS A 101 -11.71 -4.09 3.50
C LYS A 101 -10.89 -3.70 4.72
N SER A 102 -9.60 -4.04 4.74
CA SER A 102 -8.71 -3.76 5.85
C SER A 102 -7.46 -3.03 5.37
N TRP A 103 -7.04 -2.01 6.12
CA TRP A 103 -5.99 -1.08 5.69
C TRP A 103 -4.64 -1.78 5.46
N ASP A 104 -4.33 -2.82 6.23
CA ASP A 104 -3.12 -3.65 6.12
C ASP A 104 -3.02 -4.33 4.74
N LYS A 105 -4.08 -5.01 4.30
CA LYS A 105 -4.11 -5.71 3.00
C LYS A 105 -4.21 -4.73 1.86
N VAL A 106 -4.98 -3.65 2.04
CA VAL A 106 -5.05 -2.54 1.08
C VAL A 106 -3.64 -2.05 0.80
N ASP A 107 -2.85 -1.74 1.83
CA ASP A 107 -1.52 -1.16 1.64
C ASP A 107 -0.56 -2.16 0.99
N ILE A 108 -0.54 -3.43 1.43
CA ILE A 108 0.33 -4.45 0.84
C ILE A 108 0.02 -4.65 -0.65
N VAL A 109 -1.27 -4.79 -1.01
CA VAL A 109 -1.68 -4.95 -2.41
C VAL A 109 -1.37 -3.68 -3.21
N SER A 110 -1.57 -2.51 -2.62
CA SER A 110 -1.36 -1.23 -3.30
C SER A 110 0.11 -1.00 -3.60
N LEU A 111 1.00 -1.21 -2.62
CA LEU A 111 2.44 -1.03 -2.74
C LEU A 111 3.05 -2.10 -3.64
N ASN A 112 2.86 -3.36 -3.27
CA ASN A 112 3.69 -4.45 -3.76
C ASN A 112 3.10 -5.15 -4.97
N ILE A 113 1.88 -4.82 -5.39
CA ILE A 113 1.25 -5.39 -6.58
C ILE A 113 0.85 -4.27 -7.54
N ILE A 114 -0.11 -3.43 -7.15
CA ILE A 114 -0.67 -2.40 -8.05
C ILE A 114 0.39 -1.36 -8.42
N GLY A 115 1.18 -0.89 -7.45
CA GLY A 115 2.24 0.08 -7.68
C GLY A 115 3.41 -0.49 -8.48
N GLU A 116 3.74 -1.77 -8.30
CA GLU A 116 4.73 -2.47 -9.16
C GLU A 116 4.24 -2.62 -10.61
N ILE A 117 2.94 -2.86 -10.83
CA ILE A 117 2.35 -2.85 -12.18
C ILE A 117 2.39 -1.43 -12.76
N LEU A 118 2.03 -0.40 -11.98
CA LEU A 118 2.09 1.01 -12.41
C LEU A 118 3.50 1.39 -12.87
N CYS A 119 4.53 0.97 -12.13
CA CYS A 119 5.94 1.12 -12.47
C CYS A 119 6.35 0.52 -13.83
N LYS A 120 5.55 -0.37 -14.41
CA LYS A 120 5.81 -1.04 -15.69
C LYS A 120 4.91 -0.57 -16.82
N THR A 121 3.76 0.03 -16.52
CA THR A 121 2.83 0.48 -17.56
C THR A 121 1.96 1.66 -17.13
N LYS A 122 2.00 2.73 -17.93
CA LYS A 122 1.13 3.92 -17.75
C LYS A 122 -0.36 3.63 -17.94
N LYS A 123 -0.73 2.48 -18.51
CA LYS A 123 -2.15 2.05 -18.61
C LYS A 123 -2.82 1.99 -17.23
N MET A 124 -2.05 1.76 -16.17
CA MET A 124 -2.56 1.75 -14.80
C MET A 124 -3.00 3.12 -14.28
N GLU A 125 -2.50 4.22 -14.84
CA GLU A 125 -2.85 5.58 -14.37
C GLU A 125 -4.36 5.84 -14.47
N GLN A 126 -4.98 5.43 -15.57
CA GLN A 126 -6.43 5.59 -15.79
C GLN A 126 -7.25 4.80 -14.77
N GLU A 127 -6.82 3.59 -14.43
CA GLU A 127 -7.49 2.74 -13.43
C GLU A 127 -7.40 3.36 -12.03
N LEU A 128 -6.24 3.89 -11.67
CA LEU A 128 -6.05 4.57 -10.38
C LEU A 128 -6.86 5.88 -10.30
N ILE A 129 -7.01 6.62 -11.40
CA ILE A 129 -7.90 7.80 -11.47
C ILE A 129 -9.36 7.38 -11.23
N ILE A 130 -9.82 6.28 -11.82
CA ILE A 130 -11.17 5.75 -11.58
C ILE A 130 -11.34 5.36 -10.11
N MET A 131 -10.36 4.68 -9.53
CA MET A 131 -10.37 4.27 -8.12
C MET A 131 -10.37 5.48 -7.17
N ALA A 132 -9.61 6.53 -7.46
CA ALA A 132 -9.57 7.78 -6.70
C ALA A 132 -10.92 8.53 -6.70
N LYS A 133 -11.72 8.41 -7.77
CA LYS A 133 -13.07 8.98 -7.87
C LYS A 133 -14.15 8.12 -7.22
N SER A 134 -13.83 6.88 -6.84
CA SER A 134 -14.82 5.95 -6.27
C SER A 134 -15.40 6.46 -4.95
N LYS A 135 -16.64 6.08 -4.63
CA LYS A 135 -17.20 6.28 -3.28
C LYS A 135 -16.58 5.34 -2.23
N ASN A 136 -15.94 4.25 -2.67
CA ASN A 136 -15.32 3.29 -1.77
C ASN A 136 -13.98 3.83 -1.24
N ILE A 137 -13.89 4.01 0.08
CA ILE A 137 -12.69 4.51 0.75
C ILE A 137 -11.46 3.65 0.48
N TRP A 138 -11.61 2.32 0.37
CA TRP A 138 -10.49 1.42 0.13
C TRP A 138 -9.95 1.57 -1.27
N PHE A 139 -10.79 1.82 -2.27
CA PHE A 139 -10.33 2.13 -3.63
C PHE A 139 -9.62 3.48 -3.70
N LYS A 140 -10.11 4.50 -3.00
CA LYS A 140 -9.38 5.77 -2.89
C LYS A 140 -8.02 5.58 -2.24
N ARG A 141 -7.96 4.83 -1.13
CA ARG A 141 -6.71 4.54 -0.43
C ARG A 141 -5.74 3.77 -1.32
N MET A 142 -6.23 2.74 -2.02
CA MET A 142 -5.41 1.99 -2.97
C MET A 142 -4.85 2.92 -4.05
N ALA A 143 -5.68 3.78 -4.64
CA ALA A 143 -5.24 4.73 -5.66
C ALA A 143 -4.10 5.63 -5.17
N VAL A 144 -4.18 6.13 -3.95
CA VAL A 144 -3.16 6.98 -3.33
C VAL A 144 -1.89 6.17 -3.01
N ILE A 145 -2.01 5.06 -2.29
CA ILE A 145 -0.84 4.30 -1.82
C ILE A 145 -0.08 3.65 -3.00
N SER A 146 -0.78 3.24 -4.06
CA SER A 146 -0.16 2.64 -5.25
C SER A 146 0.79 3.58 -5.99
N THR A 147 0.81 4.87 -5.69
CA THR A 147 1.75 5.81 -6.30
C THR A 147 3.12 5.84 -5.60
N ILE A 148 3.26 5.24 -4.41
CA ILE A 148 4.54 5.27 -3.67
C ILE A 148 5.70 4.65 -4.47
N PRO A 149 5.55 3.48 -5.14
CA PRO A 149 6.65 2.89 -5.91
C PRO A 149 7.19 3.79 -7.03
N VAL A 150 6.32 4.52 -7.75
CA VAL A 150 6.78 5.48 -8.78
C VAL A 150 7.40 6.74 -8.17
N VAL A 151 6.93 7.21 -7.00
CA VAL A 151 7.59 8.29 -6.25
C VAL A 151 9.03 7.90 -5.88
N LYS A 152 9.25 6.65 -5.46
CA LYS A 152 10.60 6.13 -5.14
C LYS A 152 11.51 6.03 -6.36
N LYS A 153 10.96 6.04 -7.57
CA LYS A 153 11.70 6.17 -8.84
C LYS A 153 11.85 7.63 -9.30
N GLU A 154 11.58 8.58 -8.41
CA GLU A 154 11.62 10.01 -8.65
C GLU A 154 10.56 10.56 -9.63
N GLU A 155 9.59 9.73 -10.03
CA GLU A 155 8.46 10.14 -10.86
C GLU A 155 7.31 10.63 -9.98
N ILE A 156 7.06 11.95 -9.99
CA ILE A 156 6.12 12.59 -9.03
C ILE A 156 4.88 13.21 -9.66
N ASP A 157 4.83 13.42 -10.97
CA ASP A 157 3.74 14.16 -11.63
C ASP A 157 2.39 13.44 -11.50
N PHE A 158 2.36 12.15 -11.81
CA PHE A 158 1.16 11.33 -11.63
C PHE A 158 0.76 11.17 -10.15
N PRO A 159 1.67 10.86 -9.20
CA PRO A 159 1.37 10.92 -7.77
C PRO A 159 0.74 12.23 -7.33
N LEU A 160 1.28 13.38 -7.73
CA LEU A 160 0.73 14.69 -7.38
C LEU A 160 -0.70 14.88 -7.93
N THR A 161 -1.00 14.35 -9.11
CA THR A 161 -2.35 14.35 -9.68
C THR A 161 -3.33 13.58 -8.80
N ILE A 162 -2.97 12.35 -8.39
CA ILE A 162 -3.79 11.54 -7.49
C ILE A 162 -3.96 12.22 -6.13
N LEU A 163 -2.90 12.83 -5.59
CA LEU A 163 -2.98 13.55 -4.32
C LEU A 163 -3.96 14.73 -4.40
N GLN A 164 -3.96 15.52 -5.48
CA GLN A 164 -4.91 16.62 -5.66
C GLN A 164 -6.36 16.14 -5.61
N MET A 165 -6.65 14.98 -6.19
CA MET A 165 -8.00 14.40 -6.21
C MET A 165 -8.47 13.96 -4.81
N CYS A 166 -7.55 13.50 -3.96
CA CYS A 166 -7.85 12.93 -2.65
C CYS A 166 -7.55 13.87 -1.47
N LEU A 167 -6.92 15.03 -1.71
CA LEU A 167 -6.31 15.88 -0.69
C LEU A 167 -7.29 16.32 0.41
N TYR A 168 -8.51 16.65 0.02
CA TYR A 168 -9.55 17.18 0.91
C TYR A 168 -10.59 16.13 1.31
N SER A 169 -10.23 14.85 1.24
CA SER A 169 -11.08 13.77 1.75
C SER A 169 -11.39 13.97 3.24
N LYS A 170 -12.65 13.74 3.63
CA LYS A 170 -13.08 13.78 5.03
C LYS A 170 -12.60 12.56 5.82
N GLU A 171 -12.31 11.47 5.10
CA GLU A 171 -12.04 10.16 5.68
C GLU A 171 -10.58 10.08 6.12
N GLU A 172 -10.36 9.79 7.40
CA GLU A 172 -9.05 9.72 8.03
C GLU A 172 -8.12 8.73 7.33
N GLN A 173 -8.64 7.58 6.89
CA GLN A 173 -7.86 6.58 6.15
C GLN A 173 -7.28 7.14 4.84
N ILE A 174 -7.96 8.10 4.21
CA ILE A 174 -7.45 8.75 2.99
C ILE A 174 -6.47 9.86 3.37
N GLN A 175 -6.80 10.65 4.40
CA GLN A 175 -5.92 11.72 4.88
C GLN A 175 -4.54 11.19 5.27
N THR A 176 -4.50 10.06 5.96
CA THR A 176 -3.27 9.34 6.32
C THR A 176 -2.52 8.87 5.09
N ALA A 177 -3.20 8.27 4.11
CA ALA A 177 -2.57 7.83 2.86
C ALA A 177 -1.94 9.00 2.08
N VAL A 178 -2.68 10.10 1.92
CA VAL A 178 -2.18 11.32 1.25
C VAL A 178 -0.96 11.88 2.00
N GLY A 179 -1.01 11.88 3.35
CA GLY A 179 0.12 12.30 4.18
C GLY A 179 1.35 11.43 3.98
N MET A 180 1.18 10.10 3.93
CA MET A 180 2.27 9.14 3.69
C MET A 180 2.92 9.37 2.32
N VAL A 181 2.13 9.50 1.25
CA VAL A 181 2.69 9.75 -0.10
C VAL A 181 3.39 11.12 -0.16
N LEU A 182 2.81 12.17 0.44
CA LEU A 182 3.48 13.48 0.50
C LEU A 182 4.79 13.43 1.29
N LYS A 183 4.87 12.62 2.35
CA LYS A 183 6.11 12.37 3.09
C LYS A 183 7.14 11.72 2.17
N GLU A 184 6.79 10.68 1.42
CA GLU A 184 7.69 10.04 0.44
C GLU A 184 8.15 11.04 -0.63
N ILE A 185 7.26 11.88 -1.17
CA ILE A 185 7.64 12.94 -2.12
C ILE A 185 8.58 13.97 -1.47
N ASN A 186 8.42 14.27 -0.18
CA ASN A 186 9.31 15.18 0.53
C ASN A 186 10.72 14.60 0.71
N GLU A 187 10.85 13.29 0.91
CA GLU A 187 12.16 12.62 0.97
C GLU A 187 12.86 12.65 -0.40
N VAL A 188 12.13 12.45 -1.50
CA VAL A 188 12.71 12.36 -2.86
C VAL A 188 12.88 13.72 -3.53
N LYS A 189 11.88 14.62 -3.44
CA LYS A 189 11.84 15.95 -4.07
C LYS A 189 11.35 17.02 -3.06
N PRO A 190 12.14 17.38 -2.04
CA PRO A 190 11.72 18.25 -0.93
C PRO A 190 11.22 19.63 -1.38
N VAL A 191 11.82 20.21 -2.42
CA VAL A 191 11.40 21.52 -2.96
C VAL A 191 9.98 21.44 -3.53
N VAL A 192 9.65 20.36 -4.24
CA VAL A 192 8.32 20.17 -4.83
C VAL A 192 7.28 19.90 -3.74
N ALA A 193 7.61 19.04 -2.77
CA ALA A 193 6.75 18.80 -1.61
C ALA A 193 6.47 20.08 -0.82
N LYS A 194 7.52 20.88 -0.52
CA LYS A 194 7.38 22.18 0.18
C LYS A 194 6.44 23.12 -0.58
N LYS A 195 6.62 23.26 -1.90
CA LYS A 195 5.73 24.08 -2.74
C LYS A 195 4.29 23.56 -2.70
N PHE A 196 4.08 22.25 -2.82
CA PHE A 196 2.74 21.63 -2.76
C PHE A 196 2.07 21.85 -1.40
N ILE A 197 2.80 21.66 -0.30
CA ILE A 197 2.28 21.83 1.07
C ILE A 197 1.91 23.30 1.33
N LEU A 198 2.77 24.25 0.95
CA LEU A 198 2.49 25.68 1.14
C LEU A 198 1.31 26.14 0.29
N LYS A 199 1.20 25.68 -0.95
CA LYS A 199 0.04 25.95 -1.82
C LYS A 199 -1.26 25.42 -1.21
N ASN A 200 -1.19 24.26 -0.54
CA ASN A 200 -2.35 23.58 0.01
C ASN A 200 -2.37 23.59 1.55
N ILE A 201 -1.96 24.70 2.18
CA ILE A 201 -1.83 24.81 3.65
C ILE A 201 -3.12 24.40 4.41
N GLN A 202 -4.28 24.60 3.77
CA GLN A 202 -5.62 24.29 4.28
C GLN A 202 -6.02 22.80 4.18
N MET A 203 -5.14 21.91 3.69
CA MET A 203 -5.39 20.46 3.67
C MET A 203 -5.81 19.94 5.07
N PRO A 204 -6.30 18.70 5.23
CA PRO A 204 -6.61 18.15 6.55
C PRO A 204 -5.41 18.13 7.51
N ILE A 205 -5.66 18.22 8.82
CA ILE A 205 -4.60 18.31 9.84
C ILE A 205 -3.78 17.02 9.92
N ILE A 206 -4.42 15.86 9.75
CA ILE A 206 -3.77 14.54 9.77
C ILE A 206 -2.77 14.45 8.61
N THR A 207 -3.22 14.75 7.38
CA THR A 207 -2.37 14.81 6.19
C THR A 207 -1.15 15.71 6.41
N PHE A 208 -1.37 16.94 6.88
CA PHE A 208 -0.28 17.89 7.12
C PHE A 208 0.70 17.41 8.19
N SER A 209 0.19 16.84 9.29
CA SER A 209 1.01 16.36 10.39
C SER A 209 1.96 15.24 9.95
N ILE A 210 1.47 14.30 9.14
CA ILE A 210 2.27 13.20 8.59
C ILE A 210 3.25 13.71 7.53
N ALA A 211 2.76 14.52 6.58
CA ALA A 211 3.57 15.05 5.48
C ALA A 211 4.76 15.91 5.96
N THR A 212 4.64 16.52 7.13
CA THR A 212 5.67 17.40 7.70
C THR A 212 6.46 16.75 8.84
N GLU A 213 6.25 15.47 9.14
CA GLU A 213 6.86 14.81 10.31
C GLU A 213 8.37 15.01 10.40
N ASN A 214 9.06 14.89 9.26
CA ASN A 214 10.52 15.02 9.13
C ASN A 214 10.98 16.45 8.76
N ASN A 215 10.05 17.40 8.56
CA ASN A 215 10.37 18.76 8.13
C ASN A 215 10.13 19.77 9.27
N ARG A 216 11.18 20.05 10.05
CA ARG A 216 11.11 20.96 11.21
C ARG A 216 10.60 22.35 10.85
N GLU A 217 10.96 22.89 9.69
CA GLU A 217 10.50 24.21 9.28
C GLU A 217 9.00 24.24 9.01
N LEU A 218 8.50 23.28 8.22
CA LEU A 218 7.07 23.19 7.90
C LEU A 218 6.22 22.87 9.14
N ARG A 219 6.75 22.11 10.10
CA ARG A 219 6.05 21.83 11.37
C ARG A 219 5.70 23.08 12.16
N LYS A 220 6.49 24.16 12.07
CA LYS A 220 6.18 25.45 12.71
C LYS A 220 4.87 26.06 12.23
N LEU A 221 4.39 25.68 11.04
CA LEU A 221 3.09 26.13 10.51
C LEU A 221 1.89 25.37 11.10
N ARG A 222 2.12 24.37 11.98
CA ARG A 222 1.03 23.62 12.61
C ARG A 222 0.17 24.53 13.49
N ASP A 223 0.78 25.46 14.21
CA ASP A 223 0.07 26.38 15.11
C ASP A 223 -0.75 27.40 14.32
N VAL A 224 -0.19 27.87 13.21
CA VAL A 224 -0.91 28.68 12.22
C VAL A 224 -2.20 27.96 11.79
N LYS A 225 -2.12 26.69 11.44
CA LYS A 225 -3.30 25.90 11.03
C LYS A 225 -4.34 25.68 12.14
N LYS A 226 -3.92 25.47 13.39
CA LYS A 226 -4.82 25.36 14.54
C LYS A 226 -5.62 26.65 14.74
N ILE A 227 -4.97 27.81 14.58
CA ILE A 227 -5.60 29.14 14.66
C ILE A 227 -6.55 29.38 13.48
N GLY A 228 -6.18 28.89 12.28
CA GLY A 228 -6.95 29.04 11.04
C GLY A 228 -8.33 28.38 11.01
N LYS A 229 -8.60 27.38 11.89
CA LYS A 229 -9.96 26.87 12.11
C LYS A 229 -10.93 27.95 12.63
N ASN A 230 -10.41 29.06 13.18
CA ASN A 230 -11.18 30.18 13.74
C ASN A 230 -11.12 31.49 12.94
N LYS A 231 -10.32 31.61 11.87
CA LYS A 231 -10.35 32.74 10.89
C LYS A 231 -9.34 32.52 9.76
N VAL A 232 -9.74 32.90 8.54
CA VAL A 232 -8.95 32.83 7.29
C VAL A 232 -7.56 33.45 7.49
N LEU A 233 -6.50 32.69 7.20
CA LEU A 233 -5.13 33.17 7.29
C LEU A 233 -4.69 33.86 6.00
N SER A 234 -4.13 35.06 6.14
CA SER A 234 -3.50 35.78 5.04
C SER A 234 -2.06 35.28 4.81
N LEU A 235 -1.67 35.17 3.55
CA LEU A 235 -0.33 34.78 3.06
C LEU A 235 0.82 35.59 3.70
N ARG A 236 0.53 36.75 4.31
CA ARG A 236 1.50 37.61 5.01
C ARG A 236 2.14 36.92 6.23
N ARG A 237 1.39 36.11 7.00
CA ARG A 237 1.94 35.44 8.20
C ARG A 237 2.91 34.31 7.86
N ILE A 238 2.70 33.62 6.75
CA ILE A 238 3.59 32.55 6.27
C ILE A 238 4.94 33.14 5.87
N LYS A 239 4.95 34.30 5.18
CA LYS A 239 6.18 35.01 4.81
C LYS A 239 7.03 35.45 6.02
N ASN A 240 6.40 35.73 7.16
CA ASN A 240 7.12 36.09 8.39
C ASN A 240 7.77 34.89 9.10
N ILE A 241 7.23 33.68 8.91
CA ILE A 241 7.77 32.46 9.55
C ILE A 241 9.03 31.96 8.83
N PHE A 242 9.08 32.13 7.51
CA PHE A 242 10.22 31.77 6.68
C PHE A 242 11.01 33.02 6.28
N GLY A 243 11.38 33.86 7.26
CA GLY A 243 12.11 35.10 7.02
C GLY A 243 13.13 34.95 5.89
N ARG A 244 12.94 35.78 4.85
CA ARG A 244 13.69 35.90 3.58
C ARG A 244 14.74 34.83 3.29
#